data_AF-A0AAV9DUS0-F1
#
_entry.id   AF-A0AAV9DUS0-F1
#
_cell.length_a   1.000
_cell.length_b   1.000
_cell.length_c   1.000
_cell.angle_alpha   90.00
_cell.angle_beta   90.00
_cell.angle_gamma   90.00
#
_symmetry.space_group_name_H-M   'P 1'
#
loop_
_entity.id
_entity.type
_entity.pdbx_description
1 polymer ?
#
loop_
_entity_poly.entity_id
_entity_poly.type
_entity_poly.pdbx_seq_one_letter_code
_entity_poly.pdbx_strand_id
1 'polypeptide(L)'
;MVSPLDSSGAFGVGDAHVQGGMIGDLSFMRPEFIQSFLAGMGASGALTSALRLITKAAFENSKDGIRKGALMFFGISAFFELLCVLLYAYIFPKLPIVKYYRAKAASEGSTTVSADLAASGLQAQLNKDEEDPKHLERLSNTQLLRQNIDYAFDMVMIYVLTMSIFPGFLSEDIGSHNLGSWYALVLISMYNVFNLIGRYIPLIKSLKITSRKCLTLSILSRFLLIPAFYFTAKYGDQGWMIMLTSFLGLSNGYLTVCVFTEAPKGYKGPEQNALGNVLVLCLMIGIFAGVTLDWLWLIGRAGELHLPRMIGSA
;
A
#
# COMPACT_ATOMS: atom_id res chain seq x y z
N MET A 1 -30.35 2.32 8.56
CA MET A 1 -29.12 3.12 8.72
C MET A 1 -27.96 2.15 8.71
N VAL A 2 -27.11 2.21 7.68
CA VAL A 2 -25.83 1.49 7.68
C VAL A 2 -24.94 2.19 8.69
N SER A 3 -24.34 1.48 9.65
CA SER A 3 -23.46 2.12 10.62
C SER A 3 -22.19 2.62 9.91
N PRO A 4 -21.53 3.68 10.39
CA PRO A 4 -20.26 4.15 9.81
C PRO A 4 -19.19 3.05 9.74
N LEU A 5 -19.26 2.07 10.64
CA LEU A 5 -18.39 0.90 10.68
C LEU A 5 -18.67 -0.05 9.51
N ASP A 6 -19.95 -0.34 9.24
CA ASP A 6 -20.36 -1.19 8.12
C ASP A 6 -19.94 -0.60 6.78
N SER A 7 -20.06 0.72 6.60
CA SER A 7 -19.59 1.40 5.39
C SER A 7 -18.07 1.31 5.22
N SER A 8 -17.31 1.46 6.31
CA SER A 8 -15.84 1.39 6.26
C SER A 8 -15.36 -0.02 5.94
N GLY A 9 -16.01 -1.05 6.49
CA GLY A 9 -15.75 -2.45 6.16
C GLY A 9 -16.01 -2.76 4.68
N ALA A 10 -17.11 -2.27 4.12
CA ALA A 10 -17.43 -2.46 2.70
C ALA A 10 -16.38 -1.80 1.78
N PHE A 11 -15.92 -0.59 2.09
CA PHE A 11 -14.84 0.06 1.35
C PHE A 11 -13.52 -0.72 1.45
N GLY A 12 -13.18 -1.25 2.63
CA GLY A 12 -11.97 -2.07 2.80
C GLY A 12 -11.99 -3.36 2.00
N VAL A 13 -13.14 -4.05 1.93
CA VAL A 13 -13.31 -5.24 1.08
C VAL A 13 -13.20 -4.87 -0.41
N GLY A 14 -13.81 -3.76 -0.82
CA GLY A 14 -13.72 -3.25 -2.19
C GLY A 14 -12.27 -2.94 -2.59
N ASP A 15 -11.54 -2.21 -1.74
CA ASP A 15 -10.13 -1.87 -1.94
C ASP A 15 -9.27 -3.13 -2.06
N ALA A 16 -9.43 -4.11 -1.15
CA ALA A 16 -8.70 -5.36 -1.19
C ALA A 16 -8.95 -6.15 -2.49
N HIS A 17 -10.20 -6.15 -2.98
CA HIS A 17 -10.55 -6.85 -4.21
C HIS A 17 -9.94 -6.18 -5.45
N VAL A 18 -10.06 -4.85 -5.55
CA VAL A 18 -9.47 -4.07 -6.66
C VAL A 18 -7.94 -4.16 -6.64
N GLN A 19 -7.32 -4.01 -5.47
CA GLN A 19 -5.87 -4.08 -5.31
C GLN A 19 -5.34 -5.47 -5.67
N GLY A 20 -6.01 -6.54 -5.20
CA GLY A 20 -5.66 -7.92 -5.54
C GLY A 20 -5.74 -8.16 -7.05
N GLY A 21 -6.89 -7.85 -7.65
CA GLY A 21 -7.11 -8.02 -9.09
C GLY A 21 -6.08 -7.26 -9.93
N MET A 22 -5.79 -6.00 -9.59
CA MET A 22 -4.83 -5.18 -10.34
C MET A 22 -3.39 -5.65 -10.18
N ILE A 23 -2.96 -5.98 -8.96
CA ILE A 23 -1.59 -6.47 -8.75
C ILE A 23 -1.40 -7.83 -9.39
N GLY A 24 -2.38 -8.73 -9.30
CA GLY A 24 -2.36 -10.01 -9.98
C GLY A 24 -2.24 -9.86 -11.51
N ASP A 25 -3.08 -9.02 -12.11
CA ASP A 25 -3.05 -8.74 -13.54
C ASP A 25 -1.73 -8.12 -14.01
N LEU A 26 -1.19 -7.18 -13.24
CA LEU A 26 0.06 -6.50 -13.63
C LEU A 26 1.31 -7.33 -13.34
N SER A 27 1.24 -8.31 -12.43
CA SER A 27 2.36 -9.16 -12.04
C SER A 27 2.83 -10.08 -13.16
N PHE A 28 1.93 -10.50 -14.06
CA PHE A 28 2.31 -11.31 -15.23
C PHE A 28 2.77 -10.48 -16.44
N MET A 29 2.64 -9.16 -16.36
CA MET A 29 3.16 -8.22 -17.36
C MET A 29 4.63 -7.88 -17.05
N ARG A 30 5.13 -6.75 -17.56
CA ARG A 30 6.48 -6.29 -17.22
C ARG A 30 6.52 -5.64 -15.82
N PRO A 31 7.66 -5.76 -15.09
CA PRO A 31 7.83 -5.14 -13.78
C PRO A 31 7.59 -3.63 -13.74
N GLU A 32 7.76 -2.93 -14.86
CA GLU A 32 7.51 -1.48 -14.94
C GLU A 32 6.02 -1.13 -14.75
N PHE A 33 5.10 -2.04 -15.10
CA PHE A 33 3.66 -1.81 -14.93
C PHE A 33 3.24 -1.90 -13.46
N ILE A 34 3.65 -2.97 -12.76
CA ILE A 34 3.39 -3.09 -11.32
C ILE A 34 4.07 -1.96 -10.55
N GLN A 35 5.28 -1.56 -10.96
CA GLN A 35 5.96 -0.42 -10.36
C GLN A 35 5.21 0.89 -10.57
N SER A 36 4.69 1.14 -11.78
CA SER A 36 3.88 2.33 -12.08
C SER A 36 2.58 2.35 -11.29
N PHE A 37 1.91 1.20 -11.15
CA PHE A 37 0.70 1.05 -10.34
C PHE A 37 0.98 1.33 -8.85
N LEU A 38 2.04 0.73 -8.30
CA LEU A 38 2.45 0.97 -6.93
C LEU A 38 2.85 2.43 -6.70
N ALA A 39 3.52 3.08 -7.65
CA ALA A 39 3.82 4.51 -7.58
C ALA A 39 2.55 5.37 -7.61
N GLY A 40 1.57 5.03 -8.47
CA GLY A 40 0.25 5.66 -8.50
C GLY A 40 -0.49 5.59 -7.17
N MET A 41 -0.41 4.46 -6.46
CA MET A 41 -0.92 4.29 -5.11
C MET A 41 -0.20 5.20 -4.08
N GLY A 42 1.10 5.42 -4.23
CA GLY A 42 1.80 6.44 -3.43
C GLY A 42 1.34 7.86 -3.76
N ALA A 43 1.12 8.14 -5.06
CA ALA A 43 0.72 9.44 -5.55
C ALA A 43 -0.69 9.83 -5.09
N SER A 44 -1.62 8.87 -5.03
CA SER A 44 -2.96 9.09 -4.49
C SER A 44 -2.93 9.47 -3.01
N GLY A 45 -2.04 8.86 -2.22
CA GLY A 45 -1.81 9.23 -0.82
C GLY A 45 -1.27 10.66 -0.67
N ALA A 46 -0.26 11.03 -1.46
CA ALA A 46 0.31 12.38 -1.45
C ALA A 46 -0.72 13.44 -1.91
N LEU A 47 -1.48 13.13 -2.96
CA LEU A 47 -2.56 13.99 -3.45
C LEU A 47 -3.66 14.16 -2.39
N THR A 48 -4.07 13.06 -1.74
CA THR A 48 -5.05 13.08 -0.63
C THR A 48 -4.57 13.99 0.51
N SER A 49 -3.30 13.89 0.90
CA SER A 49 -2.68 14.77 1.88
C SER A 49 -2.70 16.25 1.43
N ALA A 50 -2.34 16.52 0.18
CA ALA A 50 -2.37 17.88 -0.37
C ALA A 50 -3.80 18.46 -0.36
N LEU A 51 -4.80 17.69 -0.79
CA LEU A 51 -6.21 18.09 -0.70
C LEU A 51 -6.61 18.40 0.75
N ARG A 52 -6.23 17.56 1.72
CA ARG A 52 -6.55 17.78 3.14
C ARG A 52 -5.87 19.03 3.71
N LEU A 53 -4.64 19.32 3.31
CA LEU A 53 -3.95 20.56 3.71
C LEU A 53 -4.64 21.79 3.11
N ILE A 54 -5.00 21.75 1.82
CA ILE A 54 -5.68 22.84 1.12
C ILE A 54 -7.08 23.05 1.71
N THR A 55 -7.86 22.00 1.91
CA THR A 55 -9.22 22.10 2.46
C THR A 55 -9.18 22.67 3.87
N LYS A 56 -8.23 22.24 4.70
CA LYS A 56 -8.04 22.82 6.03
C LYS A 56 -7.68 24.30 5.94
N ALA A 57 -6.67 24.66 5.13
CA ALA A 57 -6.24 26.06 4.99
C ALA A 57 -7.36 26.97 4.47
N ALA A 58 -8.16 26.49 3.52
CA ALA A 58 -9.23 27.26 2.91
C ALA A 58 -10.45 27.44 3.83
N PHE A 59 -10.72 26.48 4.72
CA PHE A 59 -11.96 26.46 5.52
C PHE A 59 -11.76 26.61 7.04
N GLU A 60 -10.53 26.73 7.55
CA GLU A 60 -10.23 26.84 9.00
C GLU A 60 -11.03 27.94 9.70
N ASN A 61 -11.28 29.07 9.01
CA ASN A 61 -11.99 30.23 9.56
C ASN A 61 -13.46 30.33 9.11
N SER A 62 -14.01 29.34 8.39
CA SER A 62 -15.40 29.36 7.91
C SER A 62 -16.35 28.75 8.95
N LYS A 63 -17.55 29.34 9.10
CA LYS A 63 -18.70 28.63 9.70
C LYS A 63 -18.96 27.35 8.91
N ASP A 64 -19.11 26.22 9.59
CA ASP A 64 -19.18 24.86 9.03
C ASP A 64 -17.96 24.45 8.17
N GLY A 65 -16.77 25.01 8.44
CA GLY A 65 -15.57 24.78 7.64
C GLY A 65 -15.19 23.31 7.47
N ILE A 66 -15.29 22.51 8.53
CA ILE A 66 -15.01 21.06 8.49
C ILE A 66 -15.97 20.35 7.53
N ARG A 67 -17.27 20.68 7.56
CA ARG A 67 -18.28 20.06 6.70
C ARG A 67 -18.07 20.44 5.23
N LYS A 68 -17.81 21.71 4.94
CA LYS A 68 -17.53 22.18 3.57
C LYS A 68 -16.25 21.56 3.03
N GLY A 69 -15.20 21.50 3.85
CA GLY A 69 -13.94 20.84 3.51
C GLY A 69 -14.13 19.35 3.22
N ALA A 70 -14.91 18.64 4.03
CA ALA A 70 -15.24 17.24 3.80
C ALA A 70 -16.04 17.03 2.51
N LEU A 71 -17.08 17.83 2.26
CA LEU A 71 -17.87 17.76 1.03
C LEU A 71 -17.01 18.01 -0.23
N MET A 72 -16.13 19.02 -0.18
CA MET A 72 -15.21 19.29 -1.28
C MET A 72 -14.22 18.13 -1.49
N PHE A 73 -13.67 17.59 -0.40
CA PHE A 73 -12.78 16.42 -0.45
C PHE A 73 -13.48 15.23 -1.11
N PHE A 74 -14.65 14.82 -0.61
CA PHE A 74 -15.40 13.68 -1.16
C PHE A 74 -15.85 13.92 -2.59
N GLY A 75 -16.26 15.15 -2.95
CA GLY A 75 -16.66 15.49 -4.32
C GLY A 75 -15.51 15.35 -5.31
N ILE A 76 -14.33 15.87 -4.97
CA ILE A 76 -13.14 15.73 -5.83
C ILE A 76 -12.70 14.26 -5.90
N SER A 77 -12.64 13.56 -4.77
CA SER A 77 -12.29 12.13 -4.75
C SER A 77 -13.23 11.28 -5.59
N ALA A 78 -14.56 11.51 -5.51
CA ALA A 78 -15.54 10.77 -6.31
C ALA A 78 -15.39 11.04 -7.81
N PHE A 79 -15.07 12.28 -8.21
CA PHE A 79 -14.79 12.62 -9.60
C PHE A 79 -13.55 11.89 -10.14
N PHE A 80 -12.45 11.91 -9.39
CA PHE A 80 -11.23 11.19 -9.76
C PHE A 80 -11.45 9.68 -9.83
N GLU A 81 -12.18 9.10 -8.88
CA GLU A 81 -12.51 7.67 -8.87
C GLU A 81 -13.34 7.29 -10.10
N LEU A 82 -14.38 8.06 -10.42
CA LEU A 82 -15.19 7.84 -11.62
C LEU A 82 -14.33 7.92 -12.89
N LEU A 83 -13.44 8.91 -12.98
CA LEU A 83 -12.52 9.04 -14.10
C LEU A 83 -11.59 7.81 -14.20
N CYS A 84 -11.00 7.35 -13.09
CA CYS A 84 -10.18 6.15 -13.04
C CYS A 84 -10.93 4.91 -13.53
N VAL A 85 -12.17 4.71 -13.07
CA VAL A 85 -13.04 3.60 -13.50
C VAL A 85 -13.33 3.69 -15.01
N LEU A 86 -13.64 4.88 -15.54
CA LEU A 86 -13.89 5.07 -16.96
C LEU A 86 -12.64 4.80 -17.81
N LEU A 87 -11.47 5.29 -17.39
CA LEU A 87 -10.20 5.04 -18.07
C LEU A 87 -9.86 3.53 -18.05
N TYR A 88 -10.06 2.87 -16.92
CA TYR A 88 -9.84 1.43 -16.78
C TYR A 88 -10.83 0.62 -17.63
N ALA A 89 -12.12 0.96 -17.64
CA ALA A 89 -13.11 0.20 -18.40
C ALA A 89 -12.99 0.38 -19.92
N TYR A 90 -12.73 1.61 -20.40
CA TYR A 90 -12.83 1.93 -21.82
C TYR A 90 -11.49 2.05 -22.56
N ILE A 91 -10.42 2.45 -21.86
CA ILE A 91 -9.11 2.70 -22.48
C ILE A 91 -8.14 1.55 -22.23
N PHE A 92 -8.01 1.10 -20.99
CA PHE A 92 -6.97 0.12 -20.60
C PHE A 92 -7.02 -1.21 -21.39
N PRO A 93 -8.17 -1.89 -21.59
CA PRO A 93 -8.27 -3.10 -22.40
C PRO A 93 -7.94 -2.93 -23.89
N LYS A 94 -8.02 -1.68 -24.40
CA LYS A 94 -7.78 -1.38 -25.81
C LYS A 94 -6.30 -1.17 -26.12
N LEU A 95 -5.45 -0.98 -25.11
CA LEU A 95 -4.03 -0.76 -25.30
C LEU A 95 -3.36 -2.00 -25.94
N PRO A 96 -2.57 -1.84 -27.02
CA PRO A 96 -1.94 -2.97 -27.72
C PRO A 96 -1.07 -3.84 -26.80
N ILE A 97 -0.35 -3.21 -25.87
CA ILE A 97 0.50 -3.91 -24.90
C ILE A 97 -0.31 -4.78 -23.93
N VAL A 98 -1.47 -4.30 -23.49
CA VAL A 98 -2.37 -5.03 -22.59
C VAL A 98 -2.98 -6.21 -23.34
N LYS A 99 -3.42 -6.00 -24.59
CA LYS A 99 -3.91 -7.07 -25.47
C LYS A 99 -2.87 -8.18 -25.67
N TYR A 100 -1.62 -7.80 -25.94
CA TYR A 100 -0.51 -8.75 -26.09
C TYR A 100 -0.31 -9.60 -24.84
N TYR A 101 -0.19 -8.97 -23.66
CA TYR A 101 0.05 -9.70 -22.41
C TYR A 101 -1.14 -10.58 -22.04
N ARG A 102 -2.38 -10.11 -22.23
CA ARG A 102 -3.58 -10.93 -21.99
C ARG A 102 -3.64 -12.15 -22.91
N ALA A 103 -3.36 -11.98 -24.20
CA ALA A 103 -3.29 -13.10 -25.14
C ALA A 103 -2.19 -14.11 -24.77
N LYS A 104 -1.00 -13.62 -24.39
CA LYS A 104 0.10 -14.46 -23.90
C LYS A 104 -0.31 -15.23 -22.65
N ALA A 105 -0.92 -14.57 -21.67
CA ALA A 105 -1.39 -15.24 -20.45
C ALA A 105 -2.45 -16.31 -20.74
N ALA A 106 -3.34 -16.08 -21.71
CA ALA A 106 -4.32 -17.09 -22.13
C ALA A 106 -3.64 -18.31 -22.77
N SER A 107 -2.64 -18.12 -23.62
CA SER A 107 -1.85 -19.23 -24.19
C SER A 107 -1.07 -20.00 -23.12
N GLU A 108 -0.72 -19.37 -22.01
CA GLU A 108 -0.08 -20.02 -20.86
C GLU A 108 -1.09 -20.67 -19.89
N GLY A 109 -2.38 -20.72 -20.24
CA GLY A 109 -3.43 -21.37 -19.46
C GLY A 109 -4.07 -20.49 -18.37
N SER A 110 -3.93 -19.16 -18.44
CA SER A 110 -4.61 -18.25 -17.52
C SER A 110 -6.08 -18.09 -17.87
N THR A 111 -6.97 -18.45 -16.94
CA THR A 111 -8.42 -18.27 -17.09
C THR A 111 -8.89 -16.87 -16.72
N THR A 112 -8.10 -16.10 -15.96
CA THR A 112 -8.49 -14.77 -15.45
C THR A 112 -8.60 -13.71 -16.55
N VAL A 113 -7.94 -13.92 -17.68
CA VAL A 113 -7.90 -12.98 -18.81
C VAL A 113 -8.96 -13.26 -19.88
N SER A 114 -9.73 -14.35 -19.75
CA SER A 114 -10.68 -14.80 -20.76
C SER A 114 -11.79 -13.77 -21.04
N ALA A 115 -12.48 -13.27 -20.01
CA ALA A 115 -13.51 -12.24 -20.17
C ALA A 115 -12.97 -10.93 -20.79
N ASP A 116 -11.73 -10.57 -20.44
CA ASP A 116 -11.04 -9.40 -20.98
C ASP A 116 -10.64 -9.56 -22.47
N LEU A 117 -10.29 -10.79 -22.87
CA LEU A 117 -10.00 -11.17 -24.25
C LEU A 117 -11.28 -11.15 -25.12
N ALA A 118 -12.41 -11.59 -24.57
CA ALA A 118 -13.71 -11.42 -25.20
C ALA A 118 -14.04 -9.93 -25.38
N ALA A 119 -13.89 -9.12 -24.33
CA ALA A 119 -14.16 -7.68 -24.37
C ALA A 119 -13.25 -6.91 -25.34
N SER A 120 -12.04 -7.42 -25.62
CA SER A 120 -11.08 -6.81 -26.55
C SER A 120 -11.19 -7.31 -28.00
N GLY A 121 -12.07 -8.29 -28.27
CA GLY A 121 -12.33 -8.87 -29.58
C GLY A 121 -11.32 -9.91 -30.07
N LEU A 122 -10.39 -10.36 -29.21
CA LEU A 122 -9.27 -11.23 -29.58
C LEU A 122 -9.55 -12.72 -29.37
N GLN A 123 -10.58 -13.08 -28.59
CA GLN A 123 -10.89 -14.48 -28.28
C GLN A 123 -11.25 -15.33 -29.52
N ALA A 124 -11.73 -14.71 -30.60
CA ALA A 124 -12.01 -15.40 -31.85
C ALA A 124 -10.75 -15.83 -32.63
N GLN A 125 -9.56 -15.27 -32.32
CA GLN A 125 -8.31 -15.61 -33.00
C GLN A 125 -7.53 -16.75 -32.31
N LEU A 126 -7.60 -16.87 -30.98
CA LEU A 126 -6.88 -17.90 -30.23
C LEU A 126 -7.48 -19.31 -30.37
N ASN A 127 -8.78 -19.42 -30.64
CA ASN A 127 -9.43 -20.72 -30.87
C ASN A 127 -8.97 -21.44 -32.15
N LYS A 128 -8.05 -20.86 -32.95
CA LYS A 128 -7.53 -21.46 -34.19
C LYS A 128 -6.13 -22.06 -34.06
N ASP A 129 -5.36 -21.73 -33.02
CA ASP A 129 -3.98 -22.20 -32.87
C ASP A 129 -3.86 -23.06 -31.60
N GLU A 130 -4.03 -24.37 -31.81
CA GLU A 130 -3.50 -25.53 -31.07
C GLU A 130 -3.44 -25.50 -29.52
N GLU A 131 -4.28 -26.35 -28.91
CA GLU A 131 -4.00 -27.01 -27.63
C GLU A 131 -2.80 -27.97 -27.77
N ASP A 132 -1.59 -27.56 -27.37
CA ASP A 132 -0.48 -28.49 -27.12
C ASP A 132 -0.55 -29.00 -25.65
N PRO A 133 -0.84 -30.29 -25.40
CA PRO A 133 -1.11 -30.82 -24.06
C PRO A 133 0.11 -30.91 -23.12
N LYS A 134 1.31 -30.48 -23.53
CA LYS A 134 2.57 -30.80 -22.83
C LYS A 134 3.15 -29.72 -21.90
N HIS A 135 2.51 -28.57 -21.70
CA HIS A 135 3.11 -27.44 -20.96
C HIS A 135 2.52 -27.13 -19.56
N LEU A 136 1.68 -28.02 -19.02
CA LEU A 136 0.76 -27.78 -17.89
C LEU A 136 1.28 -28.17 -16.49
N GLU A 137 2.58 -28.32 -16.24
CA GLU A 137 3.07 -28.29 -14.85
C GLU A 137 3.12 -26.83 -14.37
N ARG A 138 1.98 -26.37 -13.85
CA ARG A 138 1.82 -25.12 -13.10
C ARG A 138 1.97 -25.43 -11.62
N LEU A 139 2.76 -24.62 -10.91
CA LEU A 139 2.84 -24.71 -9.46
C LEU A 139 1.50 -24.34 -8.80
N SER A 140 1.11 -25.13 -7.80
CA SER A 140 -0.03 -24.80 -6.95
C SER A 140 0.26 -23.55 -6.10
N ASN A 141 -0.78 -22.78 -5.73
CA ASN A 141 -0.63 -21.59 -4.89
C ASN A 141 0.11 -21.90 -3.57
N THR A 142 -0.11 -23.09 -3.01
CA THR A 142 0.60 -23.54 -1.79
C THR A 142 2.08 -23.77 -2.03
N GLN A 143 2.46 -24.29 -3.21
CA GLN A 143 3.87 -24.47 -3.59
C GLN A 143 4.54 -23.12 -3.86
N LEU A 144 3.85 -22.21 -4.55
CA LEU A 144 4.33 -20.84 -4.78
C LEU A 144 4.57 -20.09 -3.46
N LEU A 145 3.62 -20.18 -2.52
CA LEU A 145 3.77 -19.60 -1.19
C LEU A 145 4.94 -20.23 -0.44
N ARG A 146 5.08 -21.56 -0.46
CA ARG A 146 6.19 -22.25 0.22
C ARG A 146 7.56 -21.83 -0.35
N GLN A 147 7.67 -21.64 -1.66
CA GLN A 147 8.91 -21.21 -2.32
C GLN A 147 9.24 -19.72 -2.10
N ASN A 148 8.24 -18.90 -1.77
CA ASN A 148 8.38 -17.45 -1.58
C ASN A 148 7.94 -17.02 -0.17
N ILE A 149 8.15 -17.91 0.80
CA ILE A 149 7.72 -17.68 2.18
C ILE A 149 8.47 -16.49 2.81
N ASP A 150 9.72 -16.25 2.36
CA ASP A 150 10.52 -15.09 2.69
C ASP A 150 9.85 -13.79 2.24
N TYR A 151 9.44 -13.69 0.97
CA TYR A 151 8.73 -12.52 0.46
C TYR A 151 7.34 -12.32 1.09
N ALA A 152 6.62 -13.40 1.37
CA ALA A 152 5.35 -13.35 2.07
C ALA A 152 5.51 -12.82 3.50
N PHE A 153 6.51 -13.33 4.23
CA PHE A 153 6.87 -12.86 5.57
C PHE A 153 7.30 -11.39 5.54
N ASP A 154 8.18 -11.02 4.62
CA ASP A 154 8.65 -9.66 4.39
C ASP A 154 7.48 -8.68 4.19
N MET A 155 6.50 -9.05 3.36
CA MET A 155 5.31 -8.24 3.11
C MET A 155 4.46 -8.05 4.37
N VAL A 156 4.20 -9.13 5.13
CA VAL A 156 3.48 -9.04 6.40
C VAL A 156 4.22 -8.09 7.35
N MET A 157 5.52 -8.27 7.53
CA MET A 157 6.31 -7.49 8.49
C MET A 157 6.42 -6.01 8.12
N ILE A 158 6.53 -5.68 6.82
CA ILE A 158 6.49 -4.29 6.35
C ILE A 158 5.22 -3.59 6.84
N TYR A 159 4.05 -4.22 6.67
CA TYR A 159 2.77 -3.62 6.96
C TYR A 159 2.36 -3.74 8.43
N VAL A 160 2.77 -4.81 9.14
CA VAL A 160 2.63 -4.91 10.60
C VAL A 160 3.29 -3.72 11.28
N LEU A 161 4.57 -3.49 10.99
CA LEU A 161 5.31 -2.39 11.59
C LEU A 161 4.70 -1.04 11.21
N THR A 162 4.47 -0.81 9.91
CA THR A 162 4.00 0.49 9.43
C THR A 162 2.63 0.83 10.00
N MET A 163 1.69 -0.11 9.97
CA MET A 163 0.33 0.11 10.45
C MET A 163 0.20 0.12 11.98
N SER A 164 1.20 -0.42 12.69
CA SER A 164 1.27 -0.28 14.15
C SER A 164 1.71 1.11 14.62
N ILE A 165 2.20 1.97 13.72
CA ILE A 165 2.67 3.33 14.03
C ILE A 165 1.83 4.38 13.28
N PHE A 166 1.59 4.16 12.00
CA PHE A 166 0.85 5.06 11.13
C PHE A 166 -0.49 4.44 10.72
N PRO A 167 -1.63 5.15 10.79
CA PRO A 167 -1.78 6.53 11.24
C PRO A 167 -2.08 6.68 12.74
N GLY A 168 -2.37 5.60 13.48
CA GLY A 168 -2.97 5.65 14.82
C GLY A 168 -2.11 6.41 15.82
N PHE A 169 -0.96 5.86 16.21
CA PHE A 169 0.00 6.53 17.09
C PHE A 169 0.33 7.97 16.65
N LEU A 170 0.54 8.22 15.35
CA LEU A 170 0.88 9.56 14.84
C LEU A 170 -0.30 10.55 14.82
N SER A 171 -1.54 10.06 14.89
CA SER A 171 -2.73 10.89 14.98
C SER A 171 -3.04 11.33 16.41
N GLU A 172 -2.46 10.65 17.39
CA GLU A 172 -2.50 11.10 18.78
C GLU A 172 -1.60 12.31 18.94
N ASP A 173 -2.12 13.36 19.56
CA ASP A 173 -1.32 14.51 19.97
C ASP A 173 -0.44 14.08 21.17
N ILE A 174 0.83 13.74 20.88
CA ILE A 174 1.73 13.11 21.85
C ILE A 174 2.50 14.13 22.70
N GLY A 175 2.29 15.44 22.54
CA GLY A 175 2.98 16.43 23.38
C GLY A 175 2.72 17.89 23.03
N SER A 176 3.40 18.79 23.74
CA SER A 176 3.33 20.22 23.45
C SER A 176 4.12 20.55 22.18
N HIS A 177 3.43 20.64 21.05
CA HIS A 177 4.00 21.06 19.77
C HIS A 177 3.44 22.41 19.31
N ASN A 178 4.22 23.15 18.52
CA ASN A 178 3.81 24.45 17.99
C ASN A 178 2.82 24.34 16.82
N LEU A 179 2.67 23.15 16.25
CA LEU A 179 1.81 22.87 15.09
C LEU A 179 0.32 22.76 15.46
N GLY A 180 -0.02 22.59 16.73
CA GLY A 180 -1.41 22.42 17.20
C GLY A 180 -2.19 21.40 16.35
N SER A 181 -3.38 21.80 15.88
CA SER A 181 -4.24 20.95 15.05
C SER A 181 -3.65 20.55 13.70
N TRP A 182 -2.52 21.12 13.27
CA TRP A 182 -1.83 20.80 12.01
C TRP A 182 -0.85 19.64 12.13
N TYR A 183 -0.48 19.26 13.34
CA TYR A 183 0.57 18.28 13.59
C TYR A 183 0.33 16.94 12.88
N ALA A 184 -0.79 16.28 13.18
CA ALA A 184 -1.14 15.00 12.55
C ALA A 184 -1.24 15.11 11.01
N LEU A 185 -1.79 16.22 10.49
CA LEU A 185 -1.84 16.47 9.04
C LEU A 185 -0.45 16.55 8.42
N VAL A 186 0.48 17.25 9.06
CA VAL A 186 1.87 17.37 8.59
C VAL A 186 2.56 16.00 8.62
N LEU A 187 2.43 15.25 9.71
CA LEU A 187 3.01 13.91 9.81
C LEU A 187 2.47 12.97 8.73
N ILE A 188 1.15 12.94 8.53
CA ILE A 188 0.52 12.12 7.48
C ILE A 188 0.99 12.54 6.09
N SER A 189 1.12 13.85 5.86
CA SER A 189 1.61 14.38 4.58
C SER A 189 3.06 14.00 4.32
N MET A 190 3.92 14.10 5.32
CA MET A 190 5.33 13.71 5.23
C MET A 190 5.47 12.21 4.98
N TYR A 191 4.72 11.38 5.71
CA TYR A 191 4.66 9.94 5.45
C TYR A 191 4.28 9.65 3.98
N ASN A 192 3.20 10.25 3.48
CA ASN A 192 2.71 9.98 2.13
C ASN A 192 3.66 10.46 1.03
N VAL A 193 4.27 11.65 1.18
CA VAL A 193 5.25 12.18 0.24
C VAL A 193 6.50 11.30 0.19
N PHE A 194 7.05 10.93 1.34
CA PHE A 194 8.23 10.06 1.36
C PHE A 194 7.91 8.63 0.94
N ASN A 195 6.71 8.12 1.21
CA ASN A 195 6.25 6.85 0.66
C ASN A 195 6.17 6.88 -0.88
N LEU A 196 5.72 7.99 -1.48
CA LEU A 196 5.78 8.17 -2.92
C LEU A 196 7.22 8.18 -3.44
N ILE A 197 8.11 8.96 -2.81
CA ILE A 197 9.53 9.01 -3.17
C ILE A 197 10.16 7.61 -3.10
N GLY A 198 9.92 6.88 -2.00
CA GLY A 198 10.40 5.52 -1.78
C GLY A 198 10.00 4.56 -2.89
N ARG A 199 8.77 4.66 -3.40
CA ARG A 199 8.27 3.82 -4.50
C ARG A 199 8.95 4.07 -5.84
N TYR A 200 9.51 5.27 -6.03
CA TYR A 200 10.26 5.62 -7.23
C TYR A 200 11.76 5.26 -7.17
N ILE A 201 12.37 5.15 -5.98
CA ILE A 201 13.79 4.80 -5.83
C ILE A 201 14.17 3.52 -6.61
N PRO A 202 13.39 2.42 -6.60
CA PRO A 202 13.74 1.20 -7.33
C PRO A 202 13.77 1.34 -8.87
N LEU A 203 13.32 2.46 -9.45
CA LEU A 203 13.54 2.77 -10.88
C LEU A 203 15.04 2.91 -11.18
N ILE A 204 15.81 3.39 -10.20
CA ILE A 204 17.26 3.50 -10.29
C ILE A 204 17.82 2.11 -9.97
N LYS A 205 18.13 1.33 -11.00
CA LYS A 205 18.53 -0.09 -10.88
C LYS A 205 19.67 -0.34 -9.89
N SER A 206 20.61 0.60 -9.73
CA SER A 206 21.73 0.49 -8.79
C SER A 206 21.30 0.62 -7.32
N LEU A 207 20.17 1.29 -7.05
CA LEU A 207 19.63 1.45 -5.70
C LEU A 207 18.59 0.39 -5.36
N LYS A 208 18.26 -0.52 -6.27
CA LYS A 208 17.27 -1.57 -6.05
C LYS A 208 17.88 -2.76 -5.32
N ILE A 209 17.33 -3.13 -4.16
CA ILE A 209 17.69 -4.39 -3.50
C ILE A 209 17.04 -5.55 -4.25
N THR A 210 17.88 -6.47 -4.73
CA THR A 210 17.45 -7.71 -5.41
C THR A 210 17.75 -8.96 -4.57
N SER A 211 18.61 -8.85 -3.57
CA SER A 211 18.97 -9.96 -2.69
C SER A 211 17.89 -10.21 -1.64
N ARG A 212 17.28 -11.40 -1.66
CA ARG A 212 16.28 -11.88 -0.69
C ARG A 212 16.73 -11.66 0.76
N LYS A 213 17.96 -12.09 1.09
CA LYS A 213 18.51 -11.94 2.45
C LYS A 213 18.68 -10.48 2.86
N CYS A 214 19.13 -9.62 1.93
CA CYS A 214 19.29 -8.19 2.20
C CYS A 214 17.92 -7.54 2.43
N LEU A 215 16.90 -7.93 1.65
CA LEU A 215 15.54 -7.44 1.78
C LEU A 215 14.95 -7.78 3.15
N THR A 216 14.98 -9.05 3.55
CA THR A 216 14.51 -9.49 4.87
C THR A 216 15.27 -8.80 6.00
N LEU A 217 16.60 -8.68 5.89
CA LEU A 217 17.40 -7.97 6.89
C LEU A 217 17.02 -6.48 7.00
N SER A 218 16.81 -5.80 5.87
CA SER A 218 16.36 -4.41 5.84
C SER A 218 14.95 -4.23 6.40
N ILE A 219 14.08 -5.21 6.29
CA ILE A 219 12.72 -5.16 6.85
C ILE A 219 12.76 -5.39 8.36
N LEU A 220 13.51 -6.39 8.81
CA LEU A 220 13.69 -6.67 10.24
C LEU A 220 14.35 -5.49 10.97
N SER A 221 15.31 -4.81 10.34
CA SER A 221 15.96 -3.63 10.95
C SER A 221 14.97 -2.47 11.15
N ARG A 222 13.87 -2.39 10.39
CA ARG A 222 12.85 -1.35 10.61
C ARG A 222 12.15 -1.47 11.95
N PHE A 223 12.16 -2.63 12.61
CA PHE A 223 11.58 -2.74 13.96
C PHE A 223 12.33 -1.90 15.00
N LEU A 224 13.56 -1.45 14.71
CA LEU A 224 14.26 -0.43 15.51
C LEU A 224 13.55 0.93 15.49
N LEU A 225 12.63 1.16 14.56
CA LEU A 225 11.79 2.35 14.56
C LEU A 225 10.81 2.37 15.74
N ILE A 226 10.34 1.22 16.23
CA ILE A 226 9.42 1.18 17.39
C ILE A 226 10.05 1.86 18.62
N PRO A 227 11.22 1.43 19.13
CA PRO A 227 11.85 2.12 20.26
C PRO A 227 12.27 3.56 19.91
N ALA A 228 12.62 3.86 18.66
CA ALA A 228 12.94 5.23 18.23
C ALA A 228 11.71 6.15 18.35
N PHE A 229 10.54 5.74 17.83
CA PHE A 229 9.29 6.48 17.94
C PHE A 229 8.85 6.65 19.41
N TYR A 230 8.97 5.59 20.22
CA TYR A 230 8.68 5.68 21.65
C TYR A 230 9.58 6.71 22.37
N PHE A 231 10.89 6.67 22.12
CA PHE A 231 11.83 7.61 22.71
C PHE A 231 11.60 9.05 22.23
N THR A 232 11.38 9.25 20.93
CA THR A 232 11.10 10.55 20.35
C THR A 232 9.77 11.13 20.84
N ALA A 233 8.74 10.31 21.07
CA ALA A 233 7.49 10.79 21.68
C ALA A 233 7.68 11.33 23.10
N LYS A 234 8.62 10.77 23.88
CA LYS A 234 8.83 11.14 25.28
C LYS A 234 9.82 12.29 25.46
N TYR A 235 10.87 12.32 24.64
CA TYR A 235 12.02 13.22 24.83
C TYR A 235 12.35 14.06 23.59
N GLY A 236 11.82 13.70 22.43
CA GLY A 236 12.12 14.36 21.16
C GLY A 236 11.20 15.54 20.88
N ASP A 237 11.65 16.39 19.95
CA ASP A 237 10.83 17.47 19.41
C ASP A 237 9.98 17.01 18.20
N GLN A 238 9.10 17.92 17.75
CA GLN A 238 8.26 17.72 16.56
C GLN A 238 9.08 17.45 15.27
N GLY A 239 10.29 17.99 15.16
CA GLY A 239 11.17 17.81 14.00
C GLY A 239 11.69 16.38 13.90
N TRP A 240 12.12 15.79 15.02
CA TRP A 240 12.51 14.38 15.07
C TRP A 240 11.35 13.44 14.74
N MET A 241 10.13 13.75 15.21
CA MET A 241 8.95 12.96 14.85
C MET A 241 8.64 13.03 13.35
N ILE A 242 8.73 14.23 12.76
CA ILE A 242 8.58 14.42 11.31
C ILE A 242 9.63 13.62 10.54
N MET A 243 10.89 13.63 10.99
CA MET A 243 11.98 12.90 10.37
C MET A 243 11.76 11.39 10.41
N LEU A 244 11.42 10.83 11.58
CA LEU A 244 11.12 9.40 11.73
C LEU A 244 9.92 8.98 10.89
N THR A 245 8.88 9.81 10.85
CA THR A 245 7.67 9.56 10.02
C THR A 245 7.99 9.58 8.53
N SER A 246 8.85 10.51 8.10
CA SER A 246 9.35 10.57 6.72
C SER A 246 10.14 9.31 6.36
N PHE A 247 11.04 8.87 7.24
CA PHE A 247 11.80 7.63 7.04
C PHE A 247 10.91 6.38 7.05
N LEU A 248 9.88 6.34 7.91
CA LEU A 248 8.88 5.28 7.93
C LEU A 248 8.17 5.18 6.57
N GLY A 249 7.73 6.31 6.01
CA GLY A 249 7.14 6.39 4.68
C GLY A 249 8.08 5.94 3.58
N LEU A 250 9.30 6.50 3.56
CA LEU A 250 10.33 6.18 2.56
C LEU A 250 10.65 4.69 2.52
N SER A 251 10.94 4.11 3.69
CA SER A 251 11.29 2.68 3.82
C SER A 251 10.11 1.77 3.49
N ASN A 252 8.88 2.14 3.86
CA ASN A 252 7.67 1.41 3.49
C ASN A 252 7.54 1.34 1.96
N GLY A 253 7.50 2.48 1.29
CA GLY A 253 7.31 2.56 -0.15
C GLY A 253 8.41 1.83 -0.93
N TYR A 254 9.66 2.02 -0.53
CA TYR A 254 10.82 1.40 -1.17
C TYR A 254 10.80 -0.13 -1.07
N LEU A 255 10.65 -0.67 0.14
CA LEU A 255 10.73 -2.13 0.36
C LEU A 255 9.52 -2.85 -0.24
N THR A 256 8.32 -2.26 -0.18
CA THR A 256 7.12 -2.81 -0.82
C THR A 256 7.34 -3.00 -2.32
N VAL A 257 7.89 -2.00 -3.02
CA VAL A 257 8.16 -2.10 -4.46
C VAL A 257 9.23 -3.15 -4.75
N CYS A 258 10.29 -3.23 -3.94
CA CYS A 258 11.30 -4.28 -4.07
C CYS A 258 10.68 -5.69 -3.97
N VAL A 259 9.84 -5.97 -2.96
CA VAL A 259 9.17 -7.28 -2.83
C VAL A 259 8.28 -7.57 -4.04
N PHE A 260 7.35 -6.67 -4.39
CA PHE A 260 6.38 -6.91 -5.47
C PHE A 260 7.02 -7.05 -6.86
N THR A 261 8.19 -6.46 -7.09
CA THR A 261 8.87 -6.52 -8.38
C THR A 261 9.90 -7.64 -8.48
N GLU A 262 10.45 -8.13 -7.36
CA GLU A 262 11.42 -9.23 -7.34
C GLU A 262 10.75 -10.60 -7.18
N ALA A 263 9.69 -10.71 -6.38
CA ALA A 263 9.05 -12.00 -6.08
C ALA A 263 8.49 -12.72 -7.32
N PRO A 264 7.80 -12.06 -8.27
CA PRO A 264 7.28 -12.73 -9.48
C PRO A 264 8.35 -13.09 -10.51
N LYS A 265 9.61 -12.68 -10.36
CA LYS A 265 10.63 -12.95 -11.38
C LYS A 265 10.95 -14.45 -11.48
N GLY A 266 11.01 -14.95 -12.72
CA GLY A 266 11.35 -16.35 -13.01
C GLY A 266 10.17 -17.32 -13.02
N TYR A 267 8.95 -16.84 -12.72
CA TYR A 267 7.72 -17.62 -12.80
C TYR A 267 6.99 -17.43 -14.13
N LYS A 268 6.13 -18.39 -14.51
CA LYS A 268 5.23 -18.26 -15.69
C LYS A 268 4.13 -17.23 -15.43
N GLY A 269 3.49 -16.68 -16.45
CA GLY A 269 2.47 -15.64 -16.29
C GLY A 269 1.35 -15.98 -15.30
N PRO A 270 0.70 -17.16 -15.39
CA PRO A 270 -0.33 -17.56 -14.42
C PRO A 270 0.19 -17.69 -12.98
N GLU A 271 1.44 -18.08 -12.80
CA GLU A 271 2.09 -18.21 -11.50
C GLU A 271 2.47 -16.84 -10.92
N GLN A 272 2.91 -15.91 -11.78
CA GLN A 272 3.16 -14.51 -11.41
C GLN A 272 1.89 -13.82 -10.93
N ASN A 273 0.77 -14.03 -11.62
CA ASN A 273 -0.54 -13.54 -11.20
C ASN A 273 -0.94 -14.13 -9.84
N ALA A 274 -0.82 -15.45 -9.68
CA ALA A 274 -1.14 -16.11 -8.41
C ALA A 274 -0.25 -15.60 -7.26
N LEU A 275 1.05 -15.43 -7.49
CA LEU A 275 1.98 -14.92 -6.50
C LEU A 275 1.71 -13.46 -6.13
N GLY A 276 1.38 -12.61 -7.12
CA GLY A 276 0.93 -11.23 -6.88
C GLY A 276 -0.26 -11.18 -5.93
N ASN A 277 -1.29 -12.00 -6.18
CA ASN A 277 -2.46 -12.11 -5.30
C ASN A 277 -2.11 -12.60 -3.89
N VAL A 278 -1.24 -13.61 -3.78
CA VAL A 278 -0.75 -14.12 -2.48
C VAL A 278 -0.05 -13.01 -1.69
N LEU A 279 0.79 -12.19 -2.34
CA LEU A 279 1.47 -11.08 -1.69
C LEU A 279 0.50 -9.97 -1.24
N VAL A 280 -0.57 -9.71 -2.02
CA VAL A 280 -1.63 -8.77 -1.57
C VAL A 280 -2.38 -9.32 -0.36
N LEU A 281 -2.66 -10.62 -0.32
CA LEU A 281 -3.25 -11.24 0.87
C LEU A 281 -2.33 -11.09 2.10
N CYS A 282 -1.03 -11.32 1.94
CA CYS A 282 -0.03 -11.09 2.99
C CYS A 282 0.03 -9.63 3.44
N LEU A 283 -0.06 -8.68 2.51
CA LEU A 283 -0.16 -7.25 2.79
C LEU A 283 -1.40 -6.96 3.65
N MET A 284 -2.57 -7.51 3.30
CA MET A 284 -3.81 -7.32 4.06
C MET A 284 -3.74 -7.90 5.47
N ILE A 285 -3.15 -9.09 5.62
CA ILE A 285 -2.87 -9.69 6.94
C ILE A 285 -1.98 -8.77 7.75
N GLY A 286 -0.93 -8.21 7.13
CA GLY A 286 -0.02 -7.29 7.79
C GLY A 286 -0.71 -5.98 8.22
N ILE A 287 -1.59 -5.42 7.39
CA ILE A 287 -2.38 -4.24 7.74
C ILE A 287 -3.29 -4.54 8.94
N PHE A 288 -4.06 -5.63 8.88
CA PHE A 288 -4.98 -6.01 9.96
C PHE A 288 -4.25 -6.22 11.28
N ALA A 289 -3.15 -6.98 11.26
CA ALA A 289 -2.33 -7.21 12.44
C ALA A 289 -1.69 -5.91 12.96
N GLY A 290 -1.15 -5.07 12.09
CA GLY A 290 -0.55 -3.79 12.46
C GLY A 290 -1.53 -2.83 13.12
N VAL A 291 -2.72 -2.65 12.53
CA VAL A 291 -3.80 -1.82 13.12
C VAL A 291 -4.26 -2.38 14.47
N THR A 292 -4.25 -3.70 14.66
CA THR A 292 -4.56 -4.31 15.96
C THR A 292 -3.48 -4.01 16.99
N LEU A 293 -2.21 -4.03 16.59
CA LEU A 293 -1.06 -3.73 17.45
C LEU A 293 -0.92 -2.25 17.78
N ASP A 294 -1.48 -1.35 16.96
CA ASP A 294 -1.53 0.10 17.23
C ASP A 294 -2.14 0.40 18.62
N TRP A 295 -3.14 -0.39 19.04
CA TRP A 295 -3.74 -0.27 20.38
C TRP A 295 -2.76 -0.47 21.54
N LEU A 296 -1.62 -1.14 21.33
CA LEU A 296 -0.61 -1.31 22.37
C LEU A 296 0.01 0.02 22.79
N TRP A 297 0.09 1.00 21.88
CA TRP A 297 0.57 2.34 22.20
C TRP A 297 -0.37 3.06 23.17
N LEU A 298 -1.69 2.92 22.97
CA LEU A 298 -2.72 3.46 23.87
C LEU A 298 -2.65 2.84 25.27
N ILE A 299 -2.49 1.52 25.35
CA ILE A 299 -2.43 0.80 26.63
C ILE A 299 -1.16 1.17 27.41
N GLY A 300 -0.02 1.30 26.73
CA GLY A 300 1.24 1.75 27.35
C GLY A 300 1.09 3.11 28.03
N ARG A 301 0.30 4.01 27.44
CA ARG A 301 0.01 5.35 27.99
C ARG A 301 -0.92 5.31 29.21
N ALA A 302 -1.97 4.48 29.18
CA ALA A 302 -2.89 4.31 30.29
C ALA A 302 -2.19 3.75 31.54
N GLY A 303 -1.19 2.87 31.35
CA GLY A 303 -0.33 2.38 32.43
C GLY A 303 0.56 3.48 33.04
N GLU A 304 1.08 4.41 32.23
CA GLU A 304 1.92 5.51 32.71
C GLU A 304 1.13 6.62 33.44
N LEU A 305 -0.15 6.87 33.09
CA LEU A 305 -0.99 7.82 33.82
C LEU A 305 -1.32 7.38 35.26
N HIS A 306 -1.20 6.08 35.55
CA HIS A 306 -1.43 5.50 36.88
C HIS A 306 -0.17 5.38 37.74
N LEU A 307 1.02 5.66 37.21
CA LEU A 307 2.20 5.92 38.05
C LEU A 307 2.26 7.43 38.35
N PRO A 308 2.00 7.87 39.59
CA PRO A 308 2.24 9.26 39.93
C PRO A 308 3.69 9.60 39.65
N ARG A 309 3.94 10.75 39.02
CA ARG A 309 5.26 11.39 38.87
C ARG A 309 5.87 11.63 40.25
N MET A 310 6.39 10.59 40.88
CA MET A 310 7.34 10.69 41.97
C MET A 310 8.72 10.68 41.34
N ILE A 311 9.24 11.87 41.08
CA ILE A 311 10.66 12.29 41.09
C ILE A 311 10.67 13.64 40.36
N GLY A 312 10.92 14.72 41.12
CA GLY A 312 11.09 16.06 40.56
C GLY A 312 10.73 17.23 41.47
N SER A 313 11.02 17.16 42.78
CA SER A 313 11.15 18.36 43.61
C SER A 313 12.25 18.15 44.66
N ALA A 314 13.48 18.50 44.29
CA ALA A 314 14.56 19.00 45.13
C ALA A 314 15.75 19.34 44.21
#